data_AF-A0A0Q4NH89-F1
#
_entry.id   AF-A0A0Q4NH89-F1
#
_cell.length_a   1.000
_cell.length_b   1.000
_cell.length_c   1.000
_cell.angle_alpha   90.00
_cell.angle_beta   90.00
_cell.angle_gamma   90.00
#
_symmetry.space_group_name_H-M   'P 1'
#
loop_
_entity.id
_entity.type
_entity.pdbx_description
1 polymer ?
#
loop_
_entity_poly.entity_id
_entity_poly.type
_entity_poly.pdbx_seq_one_letter_code
_entity_poly.pdbx_strand_id
1 'polypeptide(L)'
;MLQIIIILIAIVLTVLITFGTIHYMGESGDSAAKSQATKYIQEAAQIRGAILIARNDGLYMDTETNLEVLVPKYLATIPQDGANWSTRENEVFKTGVGDNVCVAANKSLGISFVAGDSNVRESADNPGEYIPYCAKDDMNPNTPCCDNSDAGEVEIN
;
A
#
# COMPACT_ATOMS: atom_id res chain seq x y z
N MET A 1 27.27 48.97 -9.55
CA MET A 1 26.33 49.08 -8.40
C MET A 1 24.96 48.48 -8.74
N LEU A 2 24.36 48.83 -9.89
CA LEU A 2 23.07 48.25 -10.34
C LEU A 2 23.11 46.71 -10.52
N GLN A 3 24.19 46.17 -11.08
CA GLN A 3 24.35 44.72 -11.27
C GLN A 3 24.36 43.91 -9.97
N ILE A 4 24.93 44.45 -8.88
CA ILE A 4 24.97 43.78 -7.58
C ILE A 4 23.55 43.68 -6.99
N ILE A 5 22.75 44.73 -7.14
CA ILE A 5 21.36 44.75 -6.67
C ILE A 5 20.51 43.73 -7.44
N ILE A 6 20.66 43.64 -8.76
CA ILE A 6 19.94 42.67 -9.59
C ILE A 6 20.31 41.23 -9.21
N ILE A 7 21.60 40.96 -8.97
CA ILE A 7 22.08 39.64 -8.55
C ILE A 7 21.51 39.26 -7.17
N LEU A 8 21.49 40.20 -6.22
CA LEU A 8 20.91 39.96 -4.89
C LEU A 8 19.41 39.65 -4.96
N ILE A 9 18.65 40.39 -5.77
CA ILE A 9 17.22 40.15 -5.96
C ILE A 9 16.98 38.77 -6.62
N ALA A 10 17.82 38.38 -7.59
CA ALA A 10 17.71 37.08 -8.26
C ALA A 10 17.98 35.90 -7.31
N ILE A 11 18.94 36.02 -6.40
CA ILE A 11 19.25 35.00 -5.38
C ILE A 11 18.08 34.85 -4.41
N VAL A 12 17.49 35.96 -3.95
CA VAL A 12 16.34 35.92 -3.04
C VAL A 12 15.12 35.25 -3.70
N LEU A 13 14.85 35.57 -4.98
CA LEU A 13 13.75 34.97 -5.73
C LEU A 13 13.93 33.46 -5.95
N THR A 14 15.14 33.01 -6.29
CA THR A 14 15.42 31.58 -6.49
C THR A 14 15.24 30.78 -5.21
N VAL A 15 15.68 31.31 -4.06
CA VAL A 15 15.47 30.65 -2.76
C VAL A 15 13.98 30.52 -2.44
N LEU A 16 13.18 31.57 -2.62
CA LEU A 16 11.73 31.54 -2.37
C LEU A 16 10.98 30.53 -3.24
N ILE A 17 11.34 30.42 -4.53
CA ILE A 17 10.74 29.44 -5.46
C ILE A 17 11.12 28.00 -5.05
N THR A 18 12.36 27.81 -4.59
CA THR A 18 12.84 26.47 -4.16
C THR A 18 12.10 25.99 -2.90
N PHE A 19 11.87 26.87 -1.92
CA PHE A 19 11.10 26.51 -0.71
C PHE A 19 9.62 26.23 -1.02
N GLY A 20 9.00 26.97 -1.95
CA GLY A 20 7.61 26.74 -2.34
C GLY A 20 7.39 25.44 -3.12
N THR A 21 8.36 25.04 -3.95
CA THR A 21 8.27 23.79 -4.74
C THR A 21 8.47 22.53 -3.90
N ILE A 22 9.33 22.58 -2.88
CA ILE A 22 9.53 21.45 -1.95
C ILE A 22 8.26 21.16 -1.14
N HIS A 23 7.52 22.19 -0.70
CA HIS A 23 6.27 22.00 0.04
C HIS A 23 5.14 21.40 -0.81
N TYR A 24 5.00 21.83 -2.07
CA TYR A 24 3.96 21.30 -2.97
C TYR A 24 4.26 19.88 -3.48
N MET A 25 5.54 19.51 -3.63
CA MET A 25 5.91 18.13 -3.97
C MET A 25 5.60 17.14 -2.84
N GLY A 26 5.72 17.54 -1.57
CA GLY A 26 5.38 16.68 -0.43
C GLY A 26 3.89 16.33 -0.35
N GLU A 27 3.00 17.30 -0.58
CA GLU A 27 1.54 17.12 -0.46
C GLU A 27 0.94 16.33 -1.63
N SER A 28 1.53 16.44 -2.83
CA SER A 28 1.12 15.64 -3.98
C SER A 28 1.48 14.16 -3.84
N GLY A 29 2.63 13.84 -3.23
CA GLY A 29 3.04 12.45 -2.92
C GLY A 29 2.12 11.78 -1.89
N ASP A 30 1.79 12.49 -0.81
CA ASP A 30 0.87 11.98 0.23
C ASP A 30 -0.56 11.78 -0.32
N SER A 31 -1.03 12.70 -1.17
CA SER A 31 -2.33 12.55 -1.85
C SER A 31 -2.35 11.37 -2.82
N ALA A 32 -1.26 11.13 -3.55
CA ALA A 32 -1.12 9.98 -4.43
C ALA A 32 -1.12 8.66 -3.64
N ALA A 33 -0.38 8.60 -2.53
CA ALA A 33 -0.32 7.43 -1.66
C ALA A 33 -1.70 7.10 -1.06
N LYS A 34 -2.44 8.10 -0.56
CA LYS A 34 -3.81 7.92 -0.06
C LYS A 34 -4.79 7.44 -1.12
N SER A 35 -4.67 7.96 -2.34
CA SER A 35 -5.50 7.54 -3.47
C SER A 35 -5.24 6.07 -3.83
N GLN A 36 -3.96 5.69 -3.92
CA GLN A 36 -3.57 4.30 -4.17
C GLN A 36 -4.00 3.36 -3.04
N ALA A 37 -3.85 3.79 -1.79
CA ALA A 37 -4.29 3.05 -0.61
C ALA A 37 -5.81 2.79 -0.65
N THR A 38 -6.60 3.81 -0.95
CA THR A 38 -8.06 3.69 -1.08
C THR A 38 -8.43 2.72 -2.19
N LYS A 39 -7.75 2.81 -3.35
CA LYS A 39 -7.94 1.89 -4.45
C LYS A 39 -7.66 0.45 -4.03
N TYR A 40 -6.54 0.19 -3.35
CA TYR A 40 -6.18 -1.16 -2.92
C TYR A 40 -7.12 -1.74 -1.88
N ILE A 41 -7.60 -0.93 -0.92
CA ILE A 41 -8.62 -1.36 0.04
C ILE A 41 -9.89 -1.78 -0.69
N GLN A 42 -10.32 -1.02 -1.71
CA GLN A 42 -11.50 -1.35 -2.52
C GLN A 42 -11.30 -2.61 -3.36
N GLU A 43 -10.14 -2.76 -4.00
CA GLU A 43 -9.80 -3.96 -4.79
C GLU A 43 -9.76 -5.21 -3.90
N ALA A 44 -9.12 -5.14 -2.74
CA ALA A 44 -9.07 -6.23 -1.77
C ALA A 44 -10.47 -6.63 -1.29
N ALA A 45 -11.33 -5.65 -0.99
CA ALA A 45 -12.72 -5.90 -0.59
C ALA A 45 -13.53 -6.60 -1.69
N GLN A 46 -13.34 -6.22 -2.97
CA GLN A 46 -14.00 -6.88 -4.10
C GLN A 46 -13.55 -8.34 -4.25
N ILE A 47 -12.24 -8.58 -4.18
CA ILE A 47 -11.67 -9.93 -4.27
C ILE A 47 -12.17 -10.79 -3.11
N ARG A 48 -12.12 -10.30 -1.87
CA ARG A 48 -12.65 -11.03 -0.69
C ARG A 48 -14.14 -11.33 -0.81
N GLY A 49 -14.93 -10.36 -1.28
CA GLY A 49 -16.36 -10.56 -1.53
C GLY A 49 -16.61 -11.70 -2.52
N ALA A 50 -15.86 -11.73 -3.62
CA ALA A 50 -15.95 -12.80 -4.61
C ALA A 50 -15.52 -14.16 -4.04
N ILE A 51 -14.44 -14.20 -3.24
CA ILE A 51 -14.00 -15.42 -2.53
C ILE A 51 -15.11 -15.96 -1.62
N LEU A 52 -15.77 -15.09 -0.85
CA LEU A 52 -16.83 -15.48 0.07
C LEU A 52 -18.03 -16.07 -0.67
N ILE A 53 -18.45 -15.46 -1.77
CA ILE A 53 -19.56 -15.95 -2.59
C ILE A 53 -19.19 -17.30 -3.23
N ALA A 54 -17.97 -17.43 -3.77
CA ALA A 54 -17.50 -18.67 -4.36
C ALA A 54 -17.49 -19.83 -3.35
N ARG A 55 -17.06 -19.57 -2.12
CA ARG A 55 -17.11 -20.56 -1.03
C ARG A 55 -18.52 -20.95 -0.65
N ASN A 56 -19.44 -20.00 -0.60
CA ASN A 56 -20.86 -20.27 -0.34
C ASN A 56 -21.48 -21.17 -1.43
N ASP A 57 -20.97 -21.07 -2.67
CA ASP A 57 -21.34 -21.96 -3.78
C ASP A 57 -20.62 -23.32 -3.76
N GLY A 58 -19.77 -23.59 -2.76
CA GLY A 58 -19.01 -24.83 -2.61
C GLY A 58 -17.63 -24.84 -3.29
N LEU A 59 -17.18 -23.71 -3.82
CA LEU A 59 -15.82 -23.56 -4.35
C LEU A 59 -14.85 -23.24 -3.22
N TYR A 60 -14.15 -24.25 -2.73
CA TYR A 60 -13.08 -24.08 -1.77
C TYR A 60 -11.78 -23.73 -2.49
N MET A 61 -11.18 -22.65 -2.04
CA MET A 61 -9.92 -22.13 -2.52
C MET A 61 -8.89 -22.41 -1.44
N ASP A 62 -8.23 -23.55 -1.57
CA ASP A 62 -7.09 -23.97 -0.79
C ASP A 62 -5.86 -23.17 -1.24
N THR A 63 -5.21 -22.58 -0.25
CA THR A 63 -3.92 -21.84 -0.25
C THR A 63 -3.23 -21.68 -1.62
N GLU A 64 -3.04 -20.42 -2.02
CA GLU A 64 -2.42 -20.00 -3.30
C GLU A 64 -3.30 -20.25 -4.54
N THR A 65 -4.59 -19.96 -4.42
CA THR A 65 -5.51 -20.20 -5.52
C THR A 65 -5.34 -19.17 -6.64
N ASN A 66 -5.38 -19.67 -7.87
CA ASN A 66 -5.48 -18.87 -9.08
C ASN A 66 -6.78 -18.04 -9.05
N LEU A 67 -6.66 -16.73 -8.81
CA LEU A 67 -7.76 -15.77 -8.78
C LEU A 67 -8.61 -15.79 -10.06
N GLU A 68 -8.09 -16.35 -11.16
CA GLU A 68 -8.83 -16.55 -12.42
C GLU A 68 -10.09 -17.40 -12.25
N VAL A 69 -10.14 -18.31 -11.27
CA VAL A 69 -11.35 -19.11 -10.99
C VAL A 69 -12.53 -18.23 -10.56
N LEU A 70 -12.28 -17.02 -10.06
CA LEU A 70 -13.33 -16.06 -9.71
C LEU A 70 -13.96 -15.40 -10.93
N VAL A 71 -13.29 -15.43 -12.09
CA VAL A 71 -13.76 -14.79 -13.31
C VAL A 71 -14.35 -15.84 -14.27
N PRO A 72 -15.44 -15.53 -14.99
CA PRO A 72 -16.27 -14.32 -14.91
C PRO A 72 -17.41 -14.41 -13.89
N LYS A 73 -17.52 -15.52 -13.17
CA LYS A 73 -18.74 -15.86 -12.40
C LYS A 73 -18.92 -14.99 -11.15
N TYR A 74 -17.84 -14.66 -10.45
CA TYR A 74 -17.85 -13.92 -9.18
C TYR A 74 -17.22 -12.53 -9.30
N LEU A 75 -16.33 -12.34 -10.28
CA LEU A 75 -15.76 -11.06 -10.69
C LEU A 75 -15.86 -10.90 -12.20
N ALA A 76 -16.13 -9.70 -12.68
CA ALA A 76 -16.10 -9.41 -14.12
C ALA A 76 -14.68 -9.47 -14.70
N THR A 77 -13.70 -9.04 -13.90
CA THR A 77 -12.26 -9.07 -14.20
C THR A 77 -11.51 -9.05 -12.88
N ILE A 78 -10.28 -9.58 -12.84
CA ILE A 78 -9.40 -9.42 -11.69
C ILE A 78 -8.90 -7.97 -11.69
N PRO A 79 -9.08 -7.20 -10.59
CA PRO A 79 -8.56 -5.85 -10.53
C PRO A 79 -7.04 -5.83 -10.76
N GLN A 80 -6.61 -5.11 -11.80
CA GLN A 80 -5.24 -5.07 -12.32
C GLN A 80 -4.71 -6.43 -12.80
N ASP A 81 -5.13 -6.82 -14.01
CA ASP A 81 -4.62 -7.98 -14.77
C ASP A 81 -3.10 -8.14 -14.62
N GLY A 82 -2.67 -9.28 -14.06
CA GLY A 82 -1.25 -9.69 -13.97
C GLY A 82 -0.39 -9.02 -12.88
N ALA A 83 -0.95 -8.18 -12.00
CA ALA A 83 -0.16 -7.49 -10.96
C ALA A 83 -0.49 -7.99 -9.54
N ASN A 84 0.36 -8.89 -9.03
CA ASN A 84 0.76 -9.02 -7.62
C ASN A 84 -0.33 -9.26 -6.56
N TRP A 85 -1.59 -9.49 -6.94
CA TRP A 85 -2.62 -9.94 -6.01
C TRP A 85 -2.47 -11.43 -5.75
N SER A 86 -2.45 -11.81 -4.49
CA SER A 86 -2.31 -13.19 -4.05
C SER A 86 -3.22 -13.45 -2.86
N THR A 87 -3.54 -14.72 -2.65
CA THR A 87 -4.44 -15.13 -1.58
C THR A 87 -3.81 -16.24 -0.75
N ARG A 88 -3.98 -16.15 0.57
CA ARG A 88 -3.58 -17.18 1.51
C ARG A 88 -4.73 -17.42 2.46
N GLU A 89 -5.34 -18.59 2.39
CA GLU A 89 -6.52 -18.95 3.18
C GLU A 89 -7.62 -17.87 3.11
N ASN A 90 -7.75 -17.02 4.12
CA ASN A 90 -8.75 -15.96 4.18
C ASN A 90 -8.22 -14.61 3.71
N GLU A 91 -6.94 -14.46 3.47
CA GLU A 91 -6.26 -13.20 3.25
C GLU A 91 -6.07 -12.88 1.78
N VAL A 92 -6.11 -11.59 1.48
CA VAL A 92 -5.82 -11.03 0.15
C VAL A 92 -4.70 -10.03 0.33
N PHE A 93 -3.57 -10.26 -0.32
CA PHE A 93 -2.38 -9.44 -0.21
C PHE A 93 -1.89 -9.00 -1.59
N LYS A 94 -1.24 -7.84 -1.63
CA LYS A 94 -0.70 -7.23 -2.84
C LYS A 94 0.81 -7.06 -2.69
N THR A 95 1.60 -7.70 -3.54
CA THR A 95 3.05 -7.55 -3.52
C THR A 95 3.52 -6.32 -4.33
N GLY A 96 4.72 -5.81 -4.03
CA GLY A 96 5.30 -4.66 -4.74
C GLY A 96 4.60 -3.33 -4.49
N VAL A 97 3.98 -3.17 -3.31
CA VAL A 97 3.37 -1.91 -2.87
C VAL A 97 4.41 -1.09 -2.10
N GLY A 98 4.51 0.22 -2.39
CA GLY A 98 5.40 1.12 -1.66
C GLY A 98 4.94 1.34 -0.21
N ASP A 99 5.90 1.48 0.70
CA ASP A 99 5.65 1.59 2.14
C ASP A 99 4.72 2.76 2.49
N ASN A 100 4.85 3.88 1.80
CA ASN A 100 3.97 5.04 1.96
C ASN A 100 2.49 4.74 1.70
N VAL A 101 2.19 3.88 0.72
CA VAL A 101 0.81 3.46 0.41
C VAL A 101 0.28 2.54 1.51
N CYS A 102 1.14 1.70 2.07
CA CYS A 102 0.81 0.75 3.13
C CYS A 102 0.49 1.45 4.45
N VAL A 103 1.34 2.40 4.82
CA VAL A 103 1.10 3.29 5.95
C VAL A 103 -0.21 4.06 5.74
N ALA A 104 -0.43 4.61 4.55
CA ALA A 104 -1.68 5.31 4.23
C ALA A 104 -2.91 4.39 4.33
N ALA A 105 -2.82 3.13 3.87
CA ALA A 105 -3.91 2.17 3.95
C ALA A 105 -4.25 1.79 5.41
N ASN A 106 -3.24 1.52 6.23
CA ASN A 106 -3.41 1.24 7.65
C ASN A 106 -4.08 2.41 8.37
N LYS A 107 -3.59 3.64 8.13
CA LYS A 107 -4.20 4.86 8.67
C LYS A 107 -5.64 5.06 8.22
N SER A 108 -5.95 4.82 6.94
CA SER A 108 -7.31 4.90 6.41
C SER A 108 -8.28 3.91 7.08
N LEU A 109 -7.77 2.80 7.60
CA LEU A 109 -8.53 1.82 8.36
C LEU A 109 -8.51 2.07 9.88
N GLY A 110 -7.83 3.13 10.34
CA GLY A 110 -7.71 3.48 11.75
C GLY A 110 -6.77 2.55 12.53
N ILE A 111 -5.85 1.88 11.84
CA ILE A 111 -4.91 0.91 12.41
C ILE A 111 -3.52 1.54 12.48
N SER A 112 -2.86 1.43 13.62
CA SER A 112 -1.47 1.86 13.81
C SER A 112 -0.73 0.86 14.68
N PHE A 113 0.57 0.70 14.41
CA PHE A 113 1.45 -0.24 15.10
C PHE A 113 2.65 0.48 15.70
N VAL A 114 3.31 -0.17 16.67
CA VAL A 114 4.49 0.36 17.37
C VAL A 114 5.66 -0.62 17.34
N ALA A 115 6.87 -0.14 17.65
CA ALA A 115 8.13 -0.90 17.63
C ALA A 115 8.17 -2.20 18.47
N GLY A 116 7.20 -2.38 19.38
CA GLY A 116 7.09 -3.56 20.24
C GLY A 116 6.03 -4.57 19.81
N ASP A 117 5.27 -4.27 18.75
CA ASP A 117 4.24 -5.18 18.27
C ASP A 117 4.90 -6.38 17.55
N SER A 118 4.33 -7.57 17.72
CA SER A 118 4.75 -8.73 16.94
C SER A 118 4.41 -8.56 15.46
N ASN A 119 5.23 -9.12 14.58
CA ASN A 119 5.02 -9.14 13.14
C ASN A 119 4.77 -7.74 12.53
N VAL A 120 5.63 -6.78 12.84
CA VAL A 120 5.66 -5.47 12.19
C VAL A 120 7.09 -5.10 11.85
N ARG A 121 7.27 -4.25 10.85
CA ARG A 121 8.54 -3.58 10.56
C ARG A 121 8.38 -2.09 10.43
N GLU A 122 9.46 -1.36 10.61
CA GLU A 122 9.48 0.07 10.35
C GLU A 122 9.41 0.35 8.84
N SER A 123 8.68 1.41 8.49
CA SER A 123 8.59 1.91 7.12
C SER A 123 9.90 2.61 6.72
N ALA A 124 10.47 2.22 5.57
CA ALA A 124 11.65 2.89 5.01
C ALA A 124 11.31 4.31 4.52
N ASP A 125 10.09 4.50 4.00
CA ASP A 125 9.60 5.79 3.49
C ASP A 125 9.13 6.74 4.60
N ASN A 126 8.70 6.21 5.76
CA ASN A 126 8.14 6.98 6.88
C ASN A 126 8.71 6.52 8.23
N PRO A 127 9.89 7.01 8.65
CA PRO A 127 10.50 6.65 9.93
C PRO A 127 9.56 6.92 11.12
N GLY A 128 9.46 5.96 12.04
CA GLY A 128 8.51 5.99 13.15
C GLY A 128 7.11 5.43 12.86
N GLU A 129 6.82 5.05 11.61
CA GLU A 129 5.60 4.35 11.23
C GLU A 129 5.89 2.87 10.98
N TYR A 130 4.95 2.01 11.37
CA TYR A 130 5.14 0.56 11.34
C TYR A 130 4.12 -0.10 10.42
N ILE A 131 4.61 -0.97 9.56
CA ILE A 131 3.82 -1.75 8.60
C ILE A 131 3.73 -3.18 9.12
N PRO A 132 2.51 -3.74 9.23
CA PRO A 132 2.35 -5.12 9.61
C PRO A 132 2.73 -6.01 8.44
N TYR A 133 3.37 -7.09 8.82
CA TYR A 133 3.61 -8.26 8.01
C TYR A 133 2.29 -9.02 7.75
N CYS A 134 2.18 -9.74 6.64
CA CYS A 134 0.97 -10.49 6.27
C CYS A 134 0.57 -11.54 7.31
N ALA A 135 1.54 -12.14 7.99
CA ALA A 135 1.31 -13.13 9.03
C ALA A 135 0.98 -12.50 10.40
N LYS A 136 0.71 -11.18 10.46
CA LYS A 136 0.30 -10.56 11.71
C LYS A 136 -1.13 -10.98 12.07
N ASP A 137 -1.23 -11.69 13.20
CA ASP A 137 -2.51 -12.00 13.83
C ASP A 137 -3.32 -10.72 14.10
N ASP A 138 -4.65 -10.82 13.98
CA ASP A 138 -5.61 -9.73 14.18
C ASP A 138 -5.58 -8.60 13.14
N MET A 139 -4.99 -8.82 11.96
CA MET A 139 -5.15 -7.88 10.86
C MET A 139 -6.61 -7.80 10.40
N ASN A 140 -7.10 -6.57 10.20
CA ASN A 140 -8.41 -6.38 9.60
C ASN A 140 -8.40 -7.02 8.20
N PRO A 141 -9.33 -7.95 7.91
CA PRO A 141 -9.53 -8.57 6.61
C PRO A 141 -9.46 -7.60 5.41
N ASN A 142 -9.95 -6.39 5.57
CA ASN A 142 -9.99 -5.42 4.46
C ASN A 142 -8.69 -4.64 4.29
N THR A 143 -7.70 -4.87 5.16
CA THR A 143 -6.36 -4.31 5.01
C THR A 143 -5.59 -5.18 4.04
N PRO A 144 -5.28 -4.70 2.82
CA PRO A 144 -4.37 -5.43 1.95
C PRO A 144 -3.01 -5.47 2.65
N CYS A 145 -2.48 -6.67 2.82
CA CYS A 145 -1.11 -6.79 3.29
C CYS A 145 -0.15 -6.30 2.21
N CYS A 146 0.85 -5.56 2.66
CA CYS A 146 1.88 -4.95 1.83
C CYS A 146 3.23 -5.66 1.87
N ASP A 147 3.46 -6.51 2.87
CA ASP A 147 4.73 -7.19 3.05
C ASP A 147 4.53 -8.66 3.42
N ASN A 148 4.91 -9.53 2.49
CA ASN A 148 4.85 -10.98 2.61
C ASN A 148 6.16 -11.61 3.09
N SER A 149 7.12 -10.82 3.61
CA SER A 149 8.41 -11.27 4.15
C SER A 149 8.32 -12.21 5.36
N ASP A 150 7.11 -12.61 5.77
CA ASP A 150 6.86 -13.63 6.80
C ASP A 150 6.99 -15.07 6.33
N ALA A 151 7.10 -15.28 5.01
CA ALA A 151 7.72 -16.51 4.56
C ALA A 151 9.20 -16.39 4.92
N GLY A 152 9.77 -17.39 5.59
CA GLY A 152 11.21 -17.49 5.86
C GLY A 152 12.07 -17.61 4.60
N GLU A 153 11.87 -16.75 3.63
CA GLU A 153 12.75 -16.51 2.49
C GLU A 153 13.35 -15.13 2.68
N VAL A 154 14.57 -15.17 3.20
CA VAL A 154 15.60 -14.17 2.92
C VAL A 154 15.53 -13.88 1.41
N GLU A 155 15.05 -12.69 1.03
CA GLU A 155 15.39 -12.15 -0.28
C GLU A 155 16.90 -11.92 -0.28
N ILE A 156 17.65 -12.93 -0.72
CA ILE A 156 19.05 -12.79 -1.08
C ILE A 156 19.06 -12.08 -2.43
N ASN A 157 19.35 -10.79 -2.43
CA ASN A 157 19.99 -10.13 -3.56
C ASN A 157 21.29 -9.47 -3.07
#